data_AF-A0A7Y5VRF5-F1
#
_entry.id   AF-A0A7Y5VRF5-F1
#
_cell.length_a   1.000
_cell.length_b   1.000
_cell.length_c   1.000
_cell.angle_alpha   90.00
_cell.angle_beta   90.00
_cell.angle_gamma   90.00
#
_symmetry.space_group_name_H-M   'P 1'
#
loop_
_entity.id
_entity.type
_entity.pdbx_description
1 polymer ?
#
loop_
_entity_poly.entity_id
_entity_poly.type
_entity_poly.pdbx_seq_one_letter_code
_entity_poly.pdbx_strand_id
1 'polypeptide(L)'
;MHWSMIAILGALGLIMGLLSTQGLTRGIEPYLWIILGLFSATVVARAGHGRWFLHGLAIGVMWGVLNAIAASALFPHYAANNPEIMSRLDGRPAPVSPRIFFLLTGPVIGLVSGCILGLLCWCARFIIPAAGAATAKPL
;
A
#
# COMPACT_ATOMS: atom_id res chain seq x y z
N MET A 1 -17.12 -0.76 -8.53
CA MET A 1 -15.78 -1.06 -7.99
C MET A 1 -15.03 -1.77 -9.08
N HIS A 2 -13.90 -1.23 -9.53
CA HIS A 2 -13.11 -1.80 -10.62
C HIS A 2 -12.06 -2.73 -10.01
N TRP A 3 -12.45 -3.98 -9.80
CA TRP A 3 -11.61 -4.98 -9.15
C TRP A 3 -10.28 -5.22 -9.85
N SER A 4 -10.23 -5.13 -11.18
CA SER A 4 -8.97 -5.25 -11.93
C SER A 4 -7.98 -4.12 -11.59
N MET A 5 -8.46 -2.88 -11.45
CA MET A 5 -7.62 -1.75 -11.03
C MET A 5 -7.15 -1.92 -9.58
N ILE A 6 -8.05 -2.33 -8.69
CA ILE A 6 -7.70 -2.62 -7.30
C ILE A 6 -6.65 -3.73 -7.22
N ALA A 7 -6.78 -4.79 -8.00
CA ALA A 7 -5.83 -5.89 -8.03
C ALA A 7 -4.45 -5.47 -8.56
N ILE A 8 -4.41 -4.72 -9.68
CA ILE A 8 -3.16 -4.23 -10.28
C ILE A 8 -2.44 -3.27 -9.34
N LEU A 9 -3.14 -2.24 -8.84
CA LEU A 9 -2.54 -1.28 -7.91
C LEU A 9 -2.22 -1.93 -6.57
N GLY A 10 -3.05 -2.86 -6.08
CA GLY A 10 -2.83 -3.65 -4.88
C GLY A 10 -1.59 -4.54 -4.96
N ALA A 11 -1.27 -5.10 -6.13
CA ALA A 11 -0.08 -5.91 -6.35
C ALA A 11 1.23 -5.14 -6.10
N LEU A 12 1.21 -3.80 -6.17
CA LEU A 12 2.38 -2.97 -5.81
C LEU A 12 2.80 -3.18 -4.35
N GLY A 13 1.86 -3.51 -3.45
CA GLY A 13 2.19 -3.85 -2.07
C GLY A 13 2.95 -5.17 -1.93
N LEU A 14 2.68 -6.15 -2.80
CA LEU A 14 3.48 -7.38 -2.86
C LEU A 14 4.90 -7.09 -3.35
N ILE A 15 5.04 -6.28 -4.40
CA ILE A 15 6.35 -5.86 -4.92
C ILE A 15 7.14 -5.15 -3.83
N MET A 16 6.52 -4.21 -3.11
CA MET A 16 7.15 -3.53 -1.97
C MET A 16 7.60 -4.50 -0.88
N GLY A 17 6.76 -5.48 -0.52
CA GLY A 17 7.13 -6.50 0.46
C GLY A 17 8.32 -7.34 0.04
N LEU A 18 8.37 -7.74 -1.23
CA LEU A 18 9.53 -8.45 -1.78
C LEU A 18 10.79 -7.57 -1.74
N LEU A 19 10.72 -6.32 -2.17
CA LEU A 19 11.86 -5.38 -2.11
C LEU A 19 12.34 -5.16 -0.67
N SER A 20 11.42 -5.02 0.28
CA SER A 20 11.73 -4.87 1.71
C SER A 20 12.39 -6.12 2.30
N THR A 21 11.97 -7.32 1.89
CA THR A 21 12.64 -8.58 2.30
C THR A 21 14.08 -8.70 1.78
N GLN A 22 14.40 -8.03 0.68
CA GLN A 22 15.77 -7.95 0.14
C GLN A 22 16.58 -6.80 0.77
N GLY A 23 15.98 -5.98 1.65
CA GLY A 23 16.63 -4.81 2.24
C GLY A 23 16.85 -3.65 1.25
N LEU A 24 16.19 -3.67 0.09
CA LEU A 24 16.36 -2.65 -0.95
C LEU A 24 15.64 -1.33 -0.60
N THR A 25 14.74 -1.35 0.37
CA THR A 25 13.91 -0.20 0.77
C THR A 25 14.40 0.50 2.05
N ARG A 26 15.54 0.08 2.63
CA ARG A 26 16.05 0.60 3.91
C ARG A 26 16.15 2.12 3.88
N GLY A 27 15.54 2.78 4.88
CA GLY A 27 15.53 4.24 5.03
C GLY A 27 14.63 5.01 4.05
N ILE A 28 14.30 4.45 2.88
CA ILE A 28 13.52 5.14 1.84
C ILE A 28 12.06 4.67 1.74
N GLU A 29 11.69 3.60 2.44
CA GLU A 29 10.37 2.98 2.36
C GLU A 29 9.19 3.96 2.54
N PRO A 30 9.19 4.91 3.50
CA PRO A 30 8.10 5.88 3.65
C PRO A 30 7.90 6.74 2.39
N TYR A 31 8.97 7.15 1.72
CA TYR A 31 8.89 7.96 0.50
C TYR A 31 8.33 7.14 -0.67
N LEU A 32 8.71 5.87 -0.79
CA LEU A 32 8.16 4.95 -1.79
C LEU A 32 6.64 4.79 -1.61
N TRP A 33 6.16 4.61 -0.38
CA TRP A 33 4.73 4.52 -0.09
C TRP A 33 3.97 5.80 -0.43
N ILE A 34 4.55 6.98 -0.18
CA ILE A 34 3.95 8.27 -0.59
C ILE A 34 3.84 8.35 -2.10
N ILE A 35 4.90 8.03 -2.84
CA ILE A 35 4.92 8.04 -4.31
C ILE A 35 3.85 7.09 -4.85
N LEU A 36 3.80 5.85 -4.35
CA LEU A 36 2.79 4.87 -4.75
C LEU A 36 1.37 5.33 -4.42
N GLY A 37 1.18 5.98 -3.26
CA GLY A 37 -0.11 6.54 -2.84
C GLY A 37 -0.60 7.63 -3.78
N LEU A 38 0.27 8.59 -4.11
CA LEU A 38 -0.06 9.68 -5.05
C LEU A 38 -0.31 9.17 -6.47
N PHE A 39 0.51 8.21 -6.92
CA PHE A 39 0.32 7.54 -8.21
C PHE A 39 -1.04 6.83 -8.26
N SER A 40 -1.35 6.02 -7.26
CA SER A 40 -2.61 5.27 -7.17
C SER A 40 -3.81 6.20 -7.09
N ALA A 41 -3.74 7.26 -6.27
CA ALA A 41 -4.79 8.27 -6.18
C ALA A 41 -5.05 8.96 -7.52
N THR A 42 -3.99 9.27 -8.27
CA THR A 42 -4.10 9.87 -9.60
C THR A 42 -4.79 8.93 -10.60
N VAL A 43 -4.40 7.66 -10.63
CA VAL A 43 -5.01 6.64 -11.51
C VAL A 43 -6.49 6.47 -11.16
N VAL A 44 -6.82 6.33 -9.88
CA VAL A 44 -8.21 6.17 -9.40
C VAL A 44 -9.07 7.40 -9.72
N ALA A 45 -8.54 8.61 -9.52
CA ALA A 45 -9.24 9.85 -9.84
C ALA A 45 -9.55 9.96 -11.33
N ARG A 46 -8.56 9.70 -12.20
CA ARG A 46 -8.72 9.73 -13.66
C ARG A 46 -9.73 8.71 -14.18
N ALA A 47 -9.86 7.57 -13.53
CA ALA A 47 -10.78 6.51 -13.94
C ALA A 47 -12.26 6.91 -13.78
N GLY A 48 -12.59 7.89 -12.93
CA GLY A 48 -13.93 8.50 -12.91
C GLY A 48 -15.07 7.64 -12.33
N HIS A 49 -14.77 6.53 -11.66
CA HIS A 49 -15.78 5.52 -11.26
C HIS A 49 -16.61 5.84 -10.00
N GLY A 50 -16.62 7.09 -9.53
CA GLY A 50 -17.50 7.60 -8.45
C GLY A 50 -17.25 7.06 -7.03
N ARG A 51 -16.56 5.92 -6.86
CA ARG A 51 -16.29 5.28 -5.55
C ARG A 51 -14.83 5.47 -5.11
N TRP A 52 -14.27 6.66 -5.23
CA TRP A 52 -12.84 6.93 -5.05
C TRP A 52 -12.29 6.47 -3.69
N PHE A 53 -12.99 6.80 -2.61
CA PHE A 53 -12.59 6.42 -1.25
C PHE A 53 -12.48 4.90 -1.09
N LEU A 54 -13.51 4.16 -1.52
CA LEU A 54 -13.53 2.70 -1.38
C LEU A 54 -12.45 2.01 -2.23
N HIS A 55 -12.10 2.56 -3.40
CA HIS A 55 -10.96 2.03 -4.18
C HIS A 55 -9.65 2.22 -3.42
N GLY A 56 -9.38 3.42 -2.90
CA GLY A 56 -8.17 3.66 -2.11
C GLY A 56 -8.11 2.81 -0.85
N LEU A 57 -9.24 2.64 -0.15
CA LEU A 57 -9.34 1.75 1.00
C LEU A 57 -8.99 0.30 0.65
N ALA A 58 -9.59 -0.24 -0.40
CA ALA A 58 -9.33 -1.61 -0.83
C ALA A 58 -7.87 -1.81 -1.27
N ILE A 59 -7.29 -0.85 -1.99
CA ILE A 59 -5.88 -0.88 -2.41
C ILE A 59 -4.96 -0.89 -1.19
N GLY A 60 -5.17 0.00 -0.20
CA GLY A 60 -4.32 0.05 0.99
C GLY A 60 -4.43 -1.20 1.87
N VAL A 61 -5.63 -1.77 2.00
CA VAL A 61 -5.80 -3.07 2.69
C VAL A 61 -5.04 -4.17 1.97
N MET A 62 -5.14 -4.25 0.63
CA MET A 62 -4.36 -5.19 -0.16
C MET A 62 -2.86 -4.97 0.01
N TRP A 63 -2.38 -3.72 0.07
CA TRP A 63 -0.98 -3.42 0.32
C TRP A 63 -0.51 -3.97 1.66
N GLY A 64 -1.22 -3.66 2.74
CA GLY A 64 -0.86 -4.12 4.08
C GLY A 64 -0.83 -5.65 4.18
N VAL A 65 -1.85 -6.31 3.63
CA VAL A 65 -1.95 -7.78 3.63
C VAL A 65 -0.84 -8.42 2.80
N LEU A 66 -0.65 -8.01 1.55
CA LEU A 66 0.34 -8.62 0.65
C LEU A 66 1.78 -8.36 1.11
N ASN A 67 2.07 -7.15 1.60
CA ASN A 67 3.35 -6.80 2.18
C ASN A 67 3.68 -7.68 3.39
N ALA A 68 2.71 -7.86 4.29
CA ALA A 68 2.88 -8.70 5.48
C ALA A 68 3.02 -10.18 5.15
N ILE A 69 2.28 -10.70 4.15
CA ILE A 69 2.45 -12.07 3.67
C ILE A 69 3.87 -12.28 3.14
N ALA A 70 4.38 -11.35 2.31
CA ALA A 70 5.74 -11.45 1.78
C ALA A 70 6.81 -11.43 2.90
N ALA A 71 6.70 -10.47 3.83
CA ALA A 71 7.63 -10.36 4.96
C ALA A 71 7.57 -11.59 5.89
N SER A 72 6.38 -12.14 6.14
CA SER A 72 6.19 -13.32 7.00
C SER A 72 6.69 -14.61 6.33
N ALA A 73 6.38 -14.81 5.05
CA ALA A 73 6.80 -15.98 4.27
C ALA A 73 8.33 -16.01 4.08
N LEU A 74 8.94 -14.85 3.83
CA LEU A 74 10.38 -14.70 3.63
C LEU A 74 11.10 -14.17 4.87
N PHE A 75 10.54 -14.41 6.06
CA PHE A 75 11.04 -13.81 7.29
C PHE A 75 12.53 -14.04 7.57
N PRO A 76 13.13 -15.23 7.33
CA PRO A 76 14.57 -15.41 7.51
C PRO A 76 15.40 -14.44 6.65
N HIS A 77 15.01 -14.24 5.39
CA HIS A 77 15.65 -13.25 4.51
C HIS A 77 15.38 -11.83 4.98
N TYR A 78 14.13 -11.53 5.35
CA TYR A 78 13.76 -10.22 5.90
C TYR A 78 14.60 -9.86 7.12
N ALA A 79 14.76 -10.78 8.09
CA ALA A 79 15.51 -10.55 9.31
C ALA A 79 17.01 -10.35 9.02
N ALA A 80 17.60 -11.18 8.16
CA ALA A 80 19.01 -11.04 7.75
C ALA A 80 19.26 -9.70 7.02
N ASN A 81 18.29 -9.24 6.24
CA ASN A 81 18.38 -8.02 5.46
C ASN A 81 17.77 -6.79 6.16
N ASN A 82 17.33 -6.86 7.42
CA ASN A 82 16.78 -5.70 8.14
C ASN A 82 17.16 -5.75 9.64
N PRO A 83 18.47 -5.74 9.97
CA PRO A 83 18.94 -5.89 11.34
C PRO A 83 18.45 -4.77 12.28
N GLU A 84 18.25 -3.56 11.74
CA GLU A 84 17.69 -2.41 12.46
C GLU A 84 16.24 -2.60 12.92
N ILE A 85 15.45 -3.39 12.19
CA ILE A 85 14.09 -3.73 12.58
C ILE A 85 14.14 -4.82 13.66
N MET A 86 15.04 -5.80 13.50
CA MET A 86 15.20 -6.89 14.45
C MET A 86 15.67 -6.38 15.81
N SER A 87 16.63 -5.46 15.86
CA SER A 87 17.10 -4.86 17.12
C SER A 87 16.02 -4.08 17.87
N ARG A 88 14.99 -3.57 17.17
CA ARG A 88 13.81 -2.93 17.79
C ARG A 88 12.80 -3.93 18.33
N LEU A 89 12.83 -5.17 17.85
CA LEU A 89 12.02 -6.27 18.33
C LEU A 89 12.72 -7.02 19.47
N ASP A 90 14.05 -7.05 19.47
CA ASP A 90 14.87 -7.62 20.54
C ASP A 90 14.58 -6.91 21.88
N GLY A 91 14.38 -7.70 22.93
CA GLY A 91 14.11 -7.20 24.28
C GLY A 91 12.63 -6.91 24.59
N ARG A 92 11.72 -7.12 23.64
CA ARG A 92 10.27 -7.09 23.91
C ARG A 92 9.76 -8.52 24.18
N PRO A 93 9.13 -8.80 25.33
CA PRO A 93 8.40 -10.05 25.51
C PRO A 93 7.22 -10.06 24.53
N ALA A 94 7.42 -10.62 23.35
CA ALA A 94 6.36 -10.73 22.36
C ALA A 94 5.52 -11.97 22.68
N PRO A 95 4.20 -11.84 22.87
CA PRO A 95 3.31 -12.99 23.09
C PRO A 95 3.21 -13.91 21.87
N VAL A 96 3.77 -13.51 20.73
CA VAL A 96 3.72 -14.22 19.45
C VAL A 96 5.07 -14.18 18.74
N SER A 97 5.30 -15.13 17.84
CA SER A 97 6.51 -15.12 17.01
C SER A 97 6.53 -13.90 16.08
N PRO A 98 7.72 -13.37 15.72
CA PRO A 98 7.84 -12.24 14.80
C PRO A 98 7.08 -12.43 13.49
N ARG A 99 7.07 -13.65 12.92
CA ARG A 99 6.32 -13.96 11.69
C ARG A 99 4.82 -13.68 11.83
N ILE A 100 4.24 -14.09 12.96
CA ILE A 100 2.82 -13.86 13.26
C ILE A 100 2.59 -12.37 13.52
N PHE A 101 3.50 -11.70 14.23
CA PHE A 101 3.43 -10.26 14.46
C PHE A 101 3.33 -9.48 13.14
N PHE A 102 4.19 -9.76 12.14
CA PHE A 102 4.11 -9.14 10.82
C PHE A 102 2.78 -9.44 10.13
N LEU A 103 2.32 -10.69 10.17
CA LEU A 103 1.07 -11.10 9.54
C LEU A 103 -0.16 -10.40 10.12
N LEU A 104 -0.19 -10.17 11.44
CA LEU A 104 -1.28 -9.50 12.13
C LEU A 104 -1.25 -7.97 11.97
N THR A 105 -0.05 -7.38 11.95
CA THR A 105 0.12 -5.94 11.78
C THR A 105 -0.19 -5.47 10.36
N GLY A 106 0.03 -6.32 9.35
CA GLY A 106 -0.29 -6.05 7.94
C GLY A 106 -1.71 -5.53 7.70
N PRO A 107 -2.76 -6.28 8.06
CA PRO A 107 -4.15 -5.84 7.93
C PRO A 107 -4.45 -4.52 8.65
N VAL A 108 -3.89 -4.31 9.85
CA VAL A 108 -4.11 -3.08 10.63
C VAL A 108 -3.48 -1.87 9.93
N ILE A 109 -2.21 -2.00 9.53
CA ILE A 109 -1.50 -0.96 8.77
C ILE A 109 -2.19 -0.72 7.42
N GLY A 110 -2.63 -1.78 6.75
CA GLY A 110 -3.36 -1.72 5.48
C GLY A 110 -4.69 -1.00 5.59
N LEU A 111 -5.41 -1.18 6.71
CA LEU A 111 -6.65 -0.46 6.95
C LEU A 111 -6.39 1.05 7.14
N VAL A 112 -5.40 1.41 7.97
CA VAL A 112 -5.05 2.82 8.22
C VAL A 112 -4.54 3.48 6.95
N SER A 113 -3.60 2.85 6.24
CA SER A 113 -3.06 3.36 4.98
C SER A 113 -4.14 3.41 3.90
N GLY A 114 -5.06 2.44 3.87
CA GLY A 114 -6.21 2.43 2.99
C GLY A 114 -7.17 3.58 3.26
N CYS A 115 -7.44 3.93 4.52
CA CYS A 115 -8.22 5.12 4.85
C CYS A 115 -7.55 6.40 4.33
N ILE A 116 -6.24 6.54 4.56
CA ILE A 116 -5.46 7.68 4.06
C ILE A 116 -5.50 7.74 2.52
N LEU A 117 -5.24 6.62 1.85
CA LEU A 117 -5.27 6.53 0.39
C LEU A 117 -6.69 6.77 -0.16
N GLY A 118 -7.72 6.29 0.52
CA GLY A 118 -9.11 6.58 0.19
C GLY A 118 -9.41 8.07 0.21
N LEU A 119 -8.94 8.78 1.24
CA LEU A 119 -9.06 10.24 1.31
C LEU A 119 -8.28 10.92 0.19
N LEU A 120 -7.05 10.47 -0.11
CA LEU A 120 -6.26 11.01 -1.22
C LEU A 120 -6.96 10.81 -2.57
N CYS A 121 -7.47 9.61 -2.86
CA CYS A 121 -8.26 9.32 -4.06
C CYS A 121 -9.49 10.22 -4.16
N TRP A 122 -10.17 10.45 -3.03
CA TRP A 122 -11.35 11.31 -2.96
C TRP A 122 -11.01 12.78 -3.18
N CYS A 123 -9.92 13.29 -2.61
CA CYS A 123 -9.45 14.66 -2.83
C CYS A 123 -8.95 14.87 -4.26
N ALA A 124 -8.22 13.90 -4.81
CA ALA A 124 -7.65 13.97 -6.15
C ALA A 124 -8.71 14.18 -7.24
N ARG A 125 -9.95 13.74 -7.03
CA ARG A 125 -11.06 13.95 -7.98
C ARG A 125 -11.38 15.41 -8.26
N PHE A 126 -11.04 16.32 -7.34
CA PHE A 126 -11.32 17.75 -7.49
C PHE A 126 -10.24 18.49 -8.27
N ILE A 127 -9.04 17.91 -8.37
CA ILE A 127 -7.86 18.52 -8.99
C ILE A 127 -7.57 17.87 -10.35
N ILE A 128 -7.88 16.59 -10.47
CA ILE A 128 -7.50 15.77 -11.62
C ILE A 128 -8.74 15.53 -12.50
N PRO A 129 -8.74 16.00 -13.76
CA PRO A 129 -9.84 15.74 -14.69
C PRO A 129 -10.00 14.24 -14.95
N ALA A 130 -11.24 13.78 -15.03
CA ALA A 130 -11.56 12.43 -15.47
C ALA A 130 -11.11 12.22 -16.92
N ALA A 131 -10.62 11.02 -17.24
CA ALA A 131 -10.28 10.65 -18.61
C ALA A 131 -11.54 10.80 -19.50
N GLY A 132 -11.46 11.65 -20.53
CA GLY A 132 -12.57 11.94 -21.45
C GLY A 132 -13.32 13.26 -21.21
N ALA A 133 -13.05 14.00 -20.12
CA ALA A 133 -13.66 15.31 -19.90
C ALA A 133 -13.12 16.42 -20.82
N ALA A 134 -11.89 16.27 -21.34
CA ALA A 134 -11.23 17.25 -22.19
C ALA A 134 -11.70 17.25 -23.66
N THR A 135 -12.56 16.32 -24.07
CA THR A 135 -13.05 16.19 -25.46
C THR A 135 -14.46 16.72 -25.68
N ALA A 136 -15.13 17.25 -24.65
CA ALA A 136 -16.44 17.89 -24.82
C ALA A 136 -16.25 19.30 -25.42
N LYS A 137 -16.36 19.39 -26.75
CA LYS A 137 -16.53 20.67 -27.45
C LYS A 137 -17.79 21.37 -26.90
N PRO A 138 -17.76 22.66 -26.51
CA PRO A 138 -18.98 23.39 -26.26
C PRO A 138 -19.80 23.42 -27.55
N LEU A 139 -21.08 23.05 -27.45
CA LEU A 139 -22.08 23.12 -28.52
C LEU A 139 -22.42 24.57 -28.87
#